data_AF-A0ABC9FUS2-F1
#
_entry.id   AF-A0ABC9FUS2-F1
#
_cell.length_a   1.000
_cell.length_b   1.000
_cell.length_c   1.000
_cell.angle_alpha   90.00
_cell.angle_beta   90.00
_cell.angle_gamma   90.00
#
_symmetry.space_group_name_H-M   'P 1'
#
loop_
_entity.id
_entity.type
_entity.pdbx_description
1 polymer ?
#
loop_
_entity_poly.entity_id
_entity_poly.type
_entity_poly.pdbx_seq_one_letter_code
_entity_poly.pdbx_strand_id
1 'polypeptide(L)'
;MDNAAPNPSAAAAAAAAAGNGVQASGAGPEDASKQNLSQVTSSIQKTLGLLHQLNLTVSSFNSASQLPLLQRLNALVAELDTMQKLAEGCNIQVPMEVVNLIDDGKNPDEFTRDVFNSCIAKNQITKGKTDAFKLVCFRAYGSIFLRSLNKLSLRM
;
A
#
# COMPACT_ATOMS: atom_id res chain seq x y z
N MET A 1 33.26 11.09 45.43
CA MET A 1 32.18 10.10 45.58
C MET A 1 31.02 10.62 44.77
N ASP A 2 30.71 9.88 43.69
CA ASP A 2 29.42 9.78 42.99
C ASP A 2 28.74 11.05 42.46
N ASN A 3 28.02 11.08 41.35
CA ASN A 3 27.74 10.22 40.20
C ASN A 3 26.73 11.05 39.36
N ALA A 4 26.56 10.65 38.09
CA ALA A 4 25.36 10.85 37.28
C ALA A 4 25.07 12.25 36.70
N ALA A 5 25.34 12.35 35.40
CA ALA A 5 24.62 13.22 34.48
C ALA A 5 23.10 12.95 34.51
N PRO A 6 22.29 13.95 34.11
CA PRO A 6 21.09 13.68 33.34
C PRO A 6 21.13 14.43 32.01
N ASN A 7 20.95 13.65 30.94
CA ASN A 7 20.64 14.07 29.58
C ASN A 7 19.28 14.82 29.53
N PRO A 8 19.16 15.98 28.86
CA PRO A 8 17.87 16.57 28.53
C PRO A 8 17.51 16.29 27.06
N SER A 9 17.01 15.09 26.77
CA SER A 9 16.22 14.80 25.56
C SER A 9 14.77 14.49 25.95
N ALA A 10 14.07 15.47 26.51
CA ALA A 10 12.64 15.39 26.77
C ALA A 10 12.05 16.80 26.92
N ALA A 11 11.89 17.51 25.81
CA ALA A 11 10.98 18.65 25.73
C ALA A 11 9.92 18.31 24.68
N ALA A 12 8.92 17.56 25.13
CA ALA A 12 7.71 17.30 24.38
C ALA A 12 6.94 18.62 24.22
N ALA A 13 6.71 19.02 22.97
CA ALA A 13 5.80 20.08 22.61
C ALA A 13 4.36 19.58 22.78
N ALA A 14 3.63 20.14 23.73
CA ALA A 14 2.19 19.95 23.88
C ALA A 14 1.52 21.33 23.87
N ALA A 15 0.95 21.73 22.74
CA ALA A 15 -0.03 22.79 22.66
C ALA A 15 -0.86 22.68 21.36
N ALA A 16 -2.17 22.92 21.52
CA ALA A 16 -3.21 23.08 20.51
C ALA A 16 -3.78 21.78 19.89
N ALA A 17 -5.08 21.53 19.84
CA ALA A 17 -6.24 22.35 20.20
C ALA A 17 -7.46 21.45 20.42
N ALA A 18 -8.30 21.85 21.37
CA ALA A 18 -9.67 21.41 21.48
C ALA A 18 -10.48 21.84 20.24
N GLY A 19 -11.36 20.95 19.77
CA GLY A 19 -12.26 21.22 18.65
C GLY A 19 -13.12 20.00 18.34
N ASN A 20 -13.98 19.62 19.28
CA ASN A 20 -14.96 18.55 19.09
C ASN A 20 -16.29 19.15 18.59
N GLY A 21 -16.86 18.54 17.54
CA GLY A 21 -18.30 18.58 17.31
C GLY A 21 -18.79 19.42 16.12
N VAL A 22 -18.61 18.90 14.90
CA VAL A 22 -19.60 19.09 13.83
C VAL A 22 -19.64 17.82 12.98
N GLN A 23 -20.71 17.09 13.19
CA GLN A 23 -21.19 15.99 12.37
C GLN A 23 -21.54 16.57 10.99
N ALA A 24 -20.72 16.28 9.98
CA ALA A 24 -21.01 16.60 8.60
C ALA A 24 -21.06 15.29 7.81
N SER A 25 -22.28 14.86 7.51
CA SER A 25 -22.58 13.90 6.45
C SER A 25 -22.11 14.49 5.12
N GLY A 26 -20.84 14.26 4.78
CA GLY A 26 -20.28 14.58 3.48
C GLY A 26 -19.82 13.28 2.84
N ALA A 27 -20.61 12.74 1.91
CA ALA A 27 -20.15 11.69 1.03
C ALA A 27 -18.98 12.25 0.20
N GLY A 28 -17.76 12.00 0.64
CA GLY A 28 -16.57 12.38 -0.10
C GLY A 28 -16.42 11.51 -1.36
N PRO A 29 -15.67 11.97 -2.38
CA PRO A 29 -15.34 11.18 -3.57
C PRO A 29 -14.70 9.81 -3.25
N GLU A 30 -14.13 9.68 -2.05
CA GLU A 30 -13.42 8.50 -1.57
C GLU A 30 -14.38 7.38 -1.13
N ASP A 31 -15.59 7.72 -0.66
CA ASP A 31 -16.63 6.74 -0.32
C ASP A 31 -17.31 6.19 -1.56
N ALA A 32 -17.52 7.03 -2.58
CA ALA A 32 -18.08 6.60 -3.86
C ALA A 32 -17.18 5.56 -4.54
N SER A 33 -15.86 5.75 -4.53
CA SER A 33 -14.91 4.79 -5.11
C SER A 33 -14.92 3.43 -4.39
N LYS A 34 -15.01 3.43 -3.05
CA LYS A 34 -15.16 2.20 -2.25
C LYS A 34 -16.49 1.50 -2.50
N GLN A 35 -17.57 2.27 -2.68
CA GLN A 35 -18.89 1.74 -3.00
C GLN A 35 -18.93 1.11 -4.39
N ASN A 36 -18.31 1.74 -5.40
CA ASN A 36 -18.15 1.17 -6.75
C ASN A 36 -17.35 -0.14 -6.72
N LEU A 37 -16.26 -0.19 -5.93
CA LEU A 37 -15.47 -1.40 -5.71
C LEU A 37 -16.29 -2.54 -5.09
N SER A 38 -17.12 -2.23 -4.10
CA SER A 38 -18.03 -3.20 -3.46
C SER A 38 -19.08 -3.74 -4.45
N GLN A 39 -19.60 -2.87 -5.32
CA GLN A 39 -20.53 -3.27 -6.38
C GLN A 39 -19.87 -4.18 -7.43
N VAL A 40 -18.66 -3.84 -7.88
CA VAL A 40 -17.88 -4.71 -8.78
C VAL A 40 -17.59 -6.05 -8.12
N THR A 41 -17.16 -6.05 -6.86
CA THR A 41 -16.91 -7.28 -6.09
C THR A 41 -18.16 -8.16 -5.99
N SER A 42 -19.31 -7.55 -5.72
CA SER A 42 -20.60 -8.24 -5.64
C SER A 42 -21.00 -8.85 -7.00
N SER A 43 -20.78 -8.12 -8.10
CA SER A 43 -21.06 -8.61 -9.45
C SER A 43 -20.12 -9.75 -9.87
N ILE A 44 -18.84 -9.69 -9.51
CA ILE A 44 -17.88 -10.78 -9.71
C ILE A 44 -18.33 -12.04 -8.97
N GLN A 45 -18.72 -11.94 -7.69
CA GLN A 45 -19.22 -13.09 -6.93
C GLN A 45 -20.50 -13.67 -7.53
N LYS A 46 -21.41 -12.82 -7.99
CA LYS A 46 -22.64 -13.23 -8.67
C LYS A 46 -22.34 -13.95 -9.99
N THR A 47 -21.38 -13.46 -10.77
CA THR A 47 -20.91 -14.09 -12.01
C THR A 47 -20.31 -15.47 -11.74
N LEU A 48 -19.46 -15.61 -10.71
CA LEU A 48 -18.90 -16.90 -10.29
C LEU A 48 -20.00 -17.89 -9.89
N GLY A 49 -21.00 -17.43 -9.12
CA GLY A 49 -22.16 -18.22 -8.72
C GLY A 49 -23.02 -18.68 -9.91
N LEU A 50 -23.26 -17.80 -10.88
CA LEU A 50 -23.95 -18.14 -12.12
C LEU A 50 -23.16 -19.18 -12.93
N LEU A 51 -21.84 -19.04 -13.03
CA LEU A 51 -20.97 -19.98 -13.73
C LEU A 51 -21.00 -21.37 -13.08
N HIS A 52 -20.93 -21.43 -11.75
CA HIS A 52 -21.01 -22.68 -11.01
C HIS A 52 -22.38 -23.34 -11.17
N GLN A 53 -23.46 -22.57 -11.08
CA GLN A 53 -24.82 -23.09 -11.25
C GLN A 53 -25.10 -23.56 -12.69
N LEU A 54 -24.52 -22.88 -13.68
CA LEU A 54 -24.53 -23.31 -15.08
C LEU A 54 -23.82 -24.67 -15.21
N ASN A 55 -22.64 -24.82 -14.62
CA ASN A 55 -21.88 -26.08 -14.65
C ASN A 55 -22.67 -27.24 -14.03
N LEU A 56 -23.32 -27.04 -12.88
CA LEU A 56 -24.18 -28.05 -12.27
C LEU A 56 -25.36 -28.45 -13.16
N THR A 57 -25.97 -27.48 -13.83
CA THR A 57 -27.11 -27.71 -14.74
C THR A 57 -26.66 -28.47 -16.00
N VAL A 58 -25.48 -28.16 -16.53
CA VAL A 58 -24.86 -28.86 -17.67
C VAL A 58 -24.45 -30.29 -17.27
N SER A 59 -23.90 -30.48 -16.07
CA SER A 59 -23.47 -31.78 -15.57
C SER A 59 -24.63 -32.74 -15.31
N SER A 60 -25.83 -32.24 -15.03
CA SER A 60 -27.06 -33.03 -14.79
C SER A 60 -28.12 -32.71 -15.84
N PHE A 61 -27.73 -32.66 -17.11
CA PHE A 61 -28.62 -32.27 -18.18
C PHE A 61 -29.81 -33.24 -18.38
N ASN A 62 -31.00 -32.66 -18.50
CA ASN A 62 -32.26 -33.34 -18.84
C ASN A 62 -33.02 -32.50 -19.91
N SER A 63 -33.86 -33.10 -20.75
CA SER A 63 -34.70 -32.41 -21.74
C SER A 63 -35.55 -31.28 -21.15
N ALA A 64 -35.99 -31.41 -19.89
CA ALA A 64 -36.71 -30.35 -19.17
C ALA A 64 -35.82 -29.17 -18.71
N SER A 65 -34.50 -29.37 -18.66
CA SER A 65 -33.51 -28.37 -18.19
C SER A 65 -33.00 -27.45 -19.29
N GLN A 66 -33.43 -27.65 -20.55
CA GLN A 66 -32.98 -26.87 -21.70
C GLN A 66 -33.33 -25.38 -21.59
N LEU A 67 -34.56 -25.07 -21.16
CA LEU A 67 -35.03 -23.69 -20.96
C LEU A 67 -34.32 -22.99 -19.79
N PRO A 68 -34.20 -23.60 -18.58
CA PRO A 68 -33.38 -23.07 -17.50
C PRO A 68 -31.93 -22.80 -17.90
N LEU A 69 -31.31 -23.69 -18.67
CA LEU A 69 -29.91 -23.52 -19.11
C LEU A 69 -29.75 -22.30 -20.00
N LEU A 70 -30.66 -22.10 -20.97
CA LEU A 70 -30.65 -20.94 -21.86
C LEU A 70 -30.93 -19.63 -21.10
N GLN A 71 -31.81 -19.64 -20.11
CA GLN A 71 -32.04 -18.48 -19.23
C GLN A 71 -30.80 -18.15 -18.39
N ARG A 72 -30.08 -19.15 -17.87
CA ARG A 72 -28.85 -18.94 -17.09
C ARG A 72 -27.69 -18.44 -17.93
N LEU A 73 -27.58 -18.89 -19.18
CA LEU A 73 -26.57 -18.41 -20.12
C LEU A 73 -26.81 -16.94 -20.49
N ASN A 74 -28.06 -16.58 -20.80
CA ASN A 74 -28.42 -15.17 -21.05
C ASN A 74 -28.21 -14.29 -19.80
N ALA A 75 -28.52 -14.80 -18.60
CA ALA A 75 -28.25 -14.10 -17.35
C ALA A 75 -26.74 -13.88 -17.10
N LEU A 76 -25.90 -14.86 -17.46
CA LEU A 76 -24.45 -14.72 -17.38
C LEU A 76 -23.94 -13.63 -18.32
N VAL A 77 -24.40 -13.60 -19.57
CA VAL A 77 -24.02 -12.57 -20.55
C VAL A 77 -24.44 -11.18 -20.08
N ALA A 78 -25.66 -11.03 -19.54
CA ALA A 78 -26.14 -9.77 -19.00
C ALA A 78 -25.35 -9.31 -17.77
N GLU A 79 -24.94 -10.24 -16.90
CA GLU A 79 -24.13 -9.90 -15.72
C GLU A 79 -22.68 -9.52 -16.11
N LEU A 80 -22.09 -10.18 -17.12
CA LEU A 80 -20.77 -9.81 -17.65
C LEU A 80 -20.78 -8.41 -18.29
N ASP A 81 -21.83 -8.04 -19.02
CA ASP A 81 -22.01 -6.68 -19.55
C ASP A 81 -22.17 -5.64 -18.42
N THR A 82 -22.88 -6.01 -17.35
CA THR A 82 -23.03 -5.18 -16.16
C THR A 82 -21.69 -5.00 -15.43
N MET A 83 -20.91 -6.08 -15.28
CA MET A 83 -19.57 -6.05 -14.69
C MET A 83 -18.62 -5.16 -15.49
N GLN A 84 -18.67 -5.23 -16.83
CA GLN A 84 -17.84 -4.40 -17.70
C GLN A 84 -18.15 -2.91 -17.53
N LYS A 85 -19.44 -2.53 -17.48
CA LYS A 85 -19.87 -1.14 -17.25
C LYS A 85 -19.49 -0.63 -15.86
N LEU A 86 -19.59 -1.48 -14.84
CA LEU A 86 -19.16 -1.14 -13.47
C LEU A 86 -17.64 -0.98 -13.36
N ALA A 87 -16.88 -1.73 -14.17
CA ALA A 87 -15.42 -1.66 -14.19
C ALA A 87 -14.90 -0.32 -14.74
N GLU A 88 -15.63 0.35 -15.64
CA GLU A 88 -15.28 1.68 -16.16
C GLU A 88 -15.24 2.77 -15.07
N GLY A 89 -15.97 2.57 -13.96
CA GLY A 89 -15.96 3.47 -12.81
C GLY A 89 -14.83 3.23 -11.80
N CYS A 90 -14.03 2.16 -11.96
CA CYS A 90 -12.96 1.81 -11.03
C CYS A 90 -11.60 2.34 -11.52
N ASN A 91 -11.25 3.56 -11.11
CA ASN A 91 -9.95 4.17 -11.39
C ASN A 91 -8.87 3.67 -10.40
N ILE A 92 -8.50 2.38 -10.49
CA ILE A 92 -7.43 1.79 -9.69
C ILE A 92 -6.22 1.57 -10.59
N GLN A 93 -5.10 2.21 -10.29
CA GLN A 93 -3.84 1.97 -11.00
C GLN A 93 -3.14 0.75 -10.39
N VAL A 94 -3.04 -0.33 -11.17
CA VAL A 94 -2.38 -1.57 -10.77
C VAL A 94 -1.01 -1.66 -11.45
N PRO A 95 0.10 -1.75 -10.68
CA PRO A 95 1.43 -1.98 -11.25
C PRO A 95 1.51 -3.32 -11.99
N MET A 96 2.22 -3.36 -13.13
CA MET A 96 2.38 -4.58 -13.94
C MET A 96 3.02 -5.75 -13.18
N GLU A 97 3.89 -5.48 -12.20
CA GLU A 97 4.48 -6.54 -11.35
C GLU A 97 3.42 -7.28 -10.54
N VAL A 98 2.34 -6.61 -10.12
CA VAL A 98 1.22 -7.25 -9.42
C VAL A 98 0.43 -8.16 -10.37
N VAL A 99 0.25 -7.76 -11.63
CA VAL A 99 -0.45 -8.57 -12.65
C VAL A 99 0.32 -9.86 -12.92
N ASN A 100 1.65 -9.77 -13.09
CA ASN A 100 2.49 -10.96 -13.30
C ASN A 100 2.45 -11.93 -12.11
N LEU A 101 2.41 -11.42 -10.88
CA LEU A 101 2.28 -12.26 -9.68
C LEU A 101 0.94 -12.99 -9.61
N ILE A 102 -0.13 -12.38 -10.13
CA ILE A 102 -1.46 -13.02 -10.21
C ILE A 102 -1.43 -14.16 -11.23
N ASP A 103 -0.83 -13.94 -12.41
CA ASP A 103 -0.73 -14.97 -13.45
C ASP A 103 0.12 -16.18 -12.99
N ASP A 104 1.18 -15.93 -12.20
CA ASP A 104 2.01 -16.98 -11.59
C ASP A 104 1.34 -17.68 -10.39
N GLY A 105 0.14 -17.25 -9.98
CA GLY A 105 -0.59 -17.80 -8.83
C GLY A 105 0.02 -17.43 -7.48
N LYS A 106 0.87 -16.40 -7.41
CA LYS A 106 1.43 -15.87 -6.17
C LYS A 106 0.52 -14.83 -5.53
N ASN A 107 0.71 -14.63 -4.23
CA ASN A 107 -0.08 -13.66 -3.48
C ASN A 107 0.37 -12.23 -3.84
N PRO A 108 -0.51 -11.34 -4.32
CA PRO A 108 -0.13 -9.97 -4.70
C PRO A 108 0.36 -9.12 -3.51
N ASP A 109 0.09 -9.53 -2.26
CA ASP A 109 0.62 -8.87 -1.06
C ASP A 109 2.14 -9.07 -0.88
N GLU A 110 2.71 -10.11 -1.51
CA GLU A 110 4.16 -10.30 -1.57
C GLU A 110 4.84 -9.12 -2.27
N PHE A 111 4.22 -8.57 -3.32
CA PHE A 111 4.69 -7.35 -3.97
C PHE A 111 4.73 -6.16 -3.01
N THR A 112 3.62 -5.93 -2.30
CA THR A 112 3.50 -4.82 -1.34
C THR A 112 4.57 -4.92 -0.26
N ARG A 113 4.79 -6.14 0.26
CA ARG A 113 5.82 -6.45 1.25
C ARG A 113 7.22 -6.16 0.73
N ASP A 114 7.53 -6.57 -0.50
CA ASP A 114 8.86 -6.42 -1.09
C ASP A 114 9.18 -4.95 -1.42
N VAL A 115 8.18 -4.18 -1.89
CA VAL A 115 8.30 -2.73 -2.07
C VAL A 115 8.53 -2.03 -0.74
N PHE A 116 7.78 -2.40 0.30
CA PHE A 116 7.94 -1.81 1.63
C PHE A 116 9.31 -2.10 2.25
N ASN A 117 9.76 -3.36 2.18
CA ASN A 117 11.10 -3.76 2.63
C ASN A 117 12.19 -3.05 1.84
N SER A 118 12.02 -2.89 0.53
CA SER A 118 12.94 -2.14 -0.32
C SER A 118 13.01 -0.66 0.07
N CYS A 119 11.89 -0.05 0.44
CA CYS A 119 11.84 1.31 0.97
C CYS A 119 12.59 1.45 2.29
N ILE A 120 12.42 0.50 3.22
CA ILE A 120 13.16 0.48 4.49
C ILE A 120 14.67 0.37 4.25
N ALA A 121 15.08 -0.60 3.42
CA ALA A 121 16.50 -0.81 3.11
C ALA A 121 17.11 0.44 2.45
N LYS A 122 16.43 1.03 1.47
CA LYS A 122 16.89 2.26 0.80
C LYS A 122 16.92 3.46 1.75
N ASN A 123 15.96 3.59 2.66
CA ASN A 123 15.96 4.64 3.68
C ASN A 123 17.16 4.50 4.62
N GLN A 124 17.45 3.27 5.08
CA GLN A 124 18.58 2.98 5.95
C GLN A 124 19.93 3.21 5.27
N ILE A 125 20.07 2.80 4.00
CA ILE A 125 21.25 3.07 3.18
C ILE A 125 21.46 4.58 3.00
N THR A 126 20.39 5.33 2.73
CA THR A 126 20.46 6.78 2.54
C THR A 126 20.87 7.49 3.83
N LYS A 127 20.33 7.06 4.98
CA LYS A 127 20.74 7.55 6.29
C LYS A 127 22.21 7.23 6.57
N GLY A 128 22.65 6.00 6.30
CA GLY A 128 24.05 5.59 6.51
C GLY A 128 25.04 6.35 5.62
N LYS A 129 24.69 6.59 4.35
CA LYS A 129 25.52 7.40 3.43
C LYS A 129 25.66 8.84 3.91
N THR A 130 24.58 9.47 4.38
CA THR A 130 24.60 10.83 4.92
C THR A 130 25.39 10.91 6.22
N ASP A 131 25.24 9.93 7.11
CA ASP A 131 25.96 9.90 8.39
C ASP A 131 27.47 9.67 8.19
N ALA A 132 27.83 8.77 7.28
CA ALA A 132 29.23 8.58 6.88
C ALA A 132 29.85 9.86 6.30
N PHE A 133 29.11 10.57 5.43
CA PHE A 133 29.58 11.84 4.88
C PHE A 133 29.81 12.89 5.98
N LYS A 134 28.86 13.02 6.92
CA LYS A 134 28.97 13.93 8.06
C LYS A 134 30.16 13.59 8.97
N LEU A 135 30.37 12.30 9.26
CA LEU A 135 31.48 11.83 10.09
C LEU A 135 32.84 12.09 9.44
N VAL A 136 32.99 11.78 8.14
CA VAL A 136 34.24 12.00 7.39
C VAL A 136 34.56 13.49 7.32
N CYS A 137 33.58 14.32 7.00
CA CYS A 137 33.75 15.77 7.02
C CYS A 137 34.17 16.24 8.42
N PHE A 138 33.40 15.93 9.46
CA PHE A 138 33.70 16.42 10.81
C PHE A 138 35.08 15.97 11.32
N ARG A 139 35.45 14.72 11.06
CA ARG A 139 36.76 14.19 11.45
C ARG A 139 37.91 14.83 10.66
N ALA A 140 37.74 15.08 9.36
CA ALA A 140 38.74 15.78 8.56
C ALA A 140 38.95 17.21 9.06
N TYR A 141 37.88 17.99 9.24
CA TYR A 141 37.96 19.37 9.74
C TYR A 141 38.55 19.44 11.16
N GLY A 142 38.15 18.54 12.05
CA GLY A 142 38.70 18.47 13.41
C GLY A 142 40.18 18.09 13.45
N SER A 143 40.62 17.12 12.64
CA SER A 143 42.04 16.70 12.61
C SER A 143 42.95 17.81 12.06
N ILE A 144 42.47 18.56 11.06
CA ILE A 144 43.19 19.69 10.47
C ILE A 144 43.33 20.82 11.50
N PHE A 145 42.24 21.14 12.22
CA PHE A 145 42.23 22.16 13.26
C PHE A 145 43.15 21.79 14.45
N LEU A 146 43.11 20.53 14.91
CA LEU A 146 43.94 20.06 16.02
C LEU A 146 45.43 20.01 15.66
N ARG A 147 45.78 19.63 14.41
CA ARG A 147 47.15 19.75 13.89
C ARG A 147 47.60 21.21 13.84
N SER A 148 46.71 22.13 13.43
CA SER A 148 47.02 23.56 13.38
C SER A 148 47.33 24.13 14.77
N LEU A 149 46.51 23.77 15.78
CA LEU A 149 46.72 24.18 17.17
C LEU A 149 48.02 23.62 17.77
N ASN A 150 48.32 22.34 17.54
CA ASN A 150 49.55 21.72 18.04
C ASN A 150 50.81 22.36 17.41
N LYS A 151 50.73 22.68 16.10
CA LYS A 151 51.81 23.38 15.38
C LYS A 151 52.02 24.82 15.86
N LEU A 152 50.96 25.47 16.37
CA LEU A 152 51.04 26.80 16.96
C LEU A 152 51.62 26.75 18.39
N SER A 153 51.23 25.75 19.19
CA SER A 153 51.75 25.53 20.54
C SER A 153 53.22 25.11 20.57
N LEU A 154 53.74 24.46 19.51
CA LEU A 154 55.14 24.07 19.40
C LEU A 154 56.04 25.21 18.84
N ARG A 155 55.44 26.33 18.43
CA ARG A 155 56.14 27.52 17.93
C ARG A 155 56.18 28.68 18.94
N MET A 156 55.51 28.56 20.07
CA MET A 156 55.73 29.39 21.26
C MET A 156 56.72 28.69 22.19
#